data_AF-A0A0K6GAY4-F1
#
_entry.id   AF-A0A0K6GAY4-F1
#
_cell.length_a   1.000
_cell.length_b   1.000
_cell.length_c   1.000
_cell.angle_alpha   90.00
_cell.angle_beta   90.00
_cell.angle_gamma   90.00
#
_symmetry.space_group_name_H-M   'P 1'
#
loop_
_entity.id
_entity.type
_entity.pdbx_description
1 polymer ?
#
loop_
_entity_poly.entity_id
_entity_poly.type
_entity_poly.pdbx_seq_one_letter_code
_entity_poly.pdbx_strand_id
1 'polypeptide(L)'
;MVSGKLFDLMDEIARRIRNNRKPFGGIKLVVSGDFFQLPPVSEERDINTGHKLKPQFAFEANCWTTTFPHAYKLTQVLRQTDITFARLLNELRLGIATDDTTRLLNGLYRPIKCNDGIIPTEIYPLRHSAQEANLFHSTKLNTPRHNYQSIDEFGTDRYGFPVPISDTEAMLEKRAPQNLTLQIGAQVMCTRNFPDLNLVNGSIGRVIDFITIKKALARNPTANGHLYSPTPSSPMYYFLSVLSFFALVSLVAYYHRRTIAPHLPARMQHYMPLSSFEEQRDAGLTSAHFDIESLNIMAGDSRSGLDEAGAADIQRIMREEHVGFDEARLIRQKRYLAANGIDPNTGMPLDAKAVTRL
;
A
#
# COMPACT_ATOMS: atom_id res chain seq x y z
N MET A 1 -8.23 -5.39 13.78
CA MET A 1 -7.40 -6.55 13.37
C MET A 1 -6.02 -6.64 14.02
N VAL A 2 -5.35 -5.55 14.45
CA VAL A 2 -4.10 -5.65 15.24
C VAL A 2 -4.43 -6.03 16.69
N SER A 3 -3.72 -7.02 17.26
CA SER A 3 -3.93 -7.45 18.65
C SER A 3 -3.16 -6.58 19.65
N GLY A 4 -3.64 -6.50 20.89
CA GLY A 4 -2.97 -5.77 21.98
C GLY A 4 -1.56 -6.27 22.25
N LYS A 5 -1.38 -7.60 22.33
CA LYS A 5 -0.06 -8.23 22.48
C LYS A 5 0.93 -7.84 21.38
N LEU A 6 0.49 -7.83 20.12
CA LEU A 6 1.35 -7.42 19.01
C LEU A 6 1.71 -5.94 19.12
N PHE A 7 0.76 -5.10 19.54
CA PHE A 7 0.97 -3.67 19.72
C PHE A 7 2.01 -3.37 20.81
N ASP A 8 1.92 -4.01 21.98
CA ASP A 8 2.91 -3.90 23.06
C ASP A 8 4.29 -4.43 22.62
N LEU A 9 4.34 -5.51 21.84
CA LEU A 9 5.60 -6.04 21.30
C LEU A 9 6.27 -5.03 20.34
N MET A 10 5.49 -4.38 19.46
CA MET A 10 6.01 -3.37 18.55
C MET A 10 6.58 -2.16 19.30
N ASP A 11 5.89 -1.71 20.36
CA ASP A 11 6.37 -0.64 21.24
C ASP A 11 7.72 -1.01 21.88
N GLU A 12 7.82 -2.19 22.48
CA GLU A 12 9.03 -2.67 23.14
C GLU A 12 10.21 -2.79 22.17
N ILE A 13 9.98 -3.35 20.97
CA ILE A 13 11.00 -3.44 19.91
C ILE A 13 11.48 -2.04 19.52
N ALA A 14 10.56 -1.10 19.29
CA ALA A 14 10.91 0.26 18.90
C ALA A 14 11.72 0.99 19.98
N ARG A 15 11.36 0.82 21.26
CA ARG A 15 12.10 1.38 22.40
C ARG A 15 13.53 0.84 22.46
N ARG A 16 13.71 -0.48 22.31
CA ARG A 16 15.03 -1.14 22.35
C ARG A 16 15.92 -0.72 21.19
N ILE A 17 15.41 -0.79 19.96
CA ILE A 17 16.20 -0.47 18.76
C ILE A 17 16.65 1.00 18.78
N ARG A 18 15.77 1.91 19.23
CA ARG A 18 16.04 3.35 19.25
C ARG A 18 16.72 3.83 20.52
N ASN A 19 16.98 2.92 21.47
CA ASN A 19 17.47 3.24 22.81
C ASN A 19 16.73 4.41 23.47
N ASN A 20 15.40 4.41 23.34
CA ASN A 20 14.54 5.50 23.81
C ASN A 20 13.34 4.93 24.56
N ARG A 21 13.15 5.36 25.81
CA ARG A 21 12.08 4.84 26.69
C ARG A 21 10.71 5.46 26.44
N LYS A 22 10.60 6.51 25.61
CA LYS A 22 9.31 7.08 25.21
C LYS A 22 8.49 6.03 24.45
N PRO A 23 7.14 6.10 24.47
CA PRO A 23 6.29 5.22 23.67
C PRO A 23 6.77 5.12 22.22
N PHE A 24 6.81 3.90 21.70
CA PHE A 24 7.36 3.49 20.41
C PHE A 24 8.75 4.04 20.12
N GLY A 25 9.61 4.18 21.13
CA GLY A 25 10.94 4.78 20.98
C GLY A 25 10.90 6.23 20.51
N GLY A 26 9.81 6.96 20.80
CA GLY A 26 9.59 8.34 20.36
C GLY A 26 9.12 8.49 18.91
N ILE A 27 8.69 7.41 18.25
CA ILE A 27 8.06 7.49 16.92
C ILE A 27 6.70 8.17 17.06
N LYS A 28 6.45 9.19 16.22
CA LYS A 28 5.11 9.80 16.11
C LYS A 28 4.19 8.83 15.38
N LEU A 29 3.16 8.35 16.08
CA LEU A 29 2.18 7.42 15.52
C LEU A 29 0.89 8.12 15.12
N VAL A 30 0.40 7.81 13.93
CA VAL A 30 -0.95 8.12 13.49
C VAL A 30 -1.62 6.79 13.18
N VAL A 31 -2.67 6.47 13.93
CA VAL A 31 -3.41 5.20 13.77
C VAL A 31 -4.86 5.54 13.46
N SER A 32 -5.42 4.82 12.48
CA SER A 32 -6.82 4.91 12.09
C SER A 32 -7.42 3.53 11.97
N GLY A 33 -8.67 3.37 12.39
CA GLY A 33 -9.40 2.11 12.28
C GLY A 33 -10.78 2.19 12.90
N ASP A 34 -11.52 1.08 12.82
CA ASP A 34 -12.85 0.96 13.42
C ASP A 34 -12.93 -0.35 14.22
N PHE A 35 -13.06 -0.23 15.54
CA PHE A 35 -13.13 -1.38 16.44
C PHE A 35 -14.46 -2.12 16.40
N PHE A 36 -15.50 -1.55 15.77
CA PHE A 36 -16.75 -2.25 15.50
C PHE A 36 -16.68 -3.18 14.26
N GLN A 37 -15.58 -3.14 13.51
CA GLN A 37 -15.33 -4.06 12.40
C GLN A 37 -14.65 -5.35 12.89
N LEU A 38 -13.90 -6.03 12.02
CA LEU A 38 -13.32 -7.32 12.34
C LEU A 38 -12.28 -7.23 13.49
N PRO A 39 -12.43 -8.08 14.53
CA PRO A 39 -11.48 -8.16 15.62
C PRO A 39 -10.13 -8.75 15.15
N PRO A 40 -9.10 -8.73 16.01
CA PRO A 40 -7.88 -9.48 15.76
C PRO A 40 -8.17 -10.98 15.64
N VAL A 41 -7.45 -11.67 14.76
CA VAL A 41 -7.53 -13.13 14.66
C VAL A 41 -6.70 -13.73 15.79
N SER A 42 -7.32 -14.51 16.66
CA SER A 42 -6.64 -15.31 17.70
C SER A 42 -6.76 -16.79 17.36
N GLU A 43 -5.61 -17.48 17.33
CA GLU A 43 -5.54 -18.94 17.27
C GLU A 43 -5.24 -19.54 18.65
N GLU A 44 -5.04 -18.70 19.68
CA GLU A 44 -4.78 -19.17 21.04
C GLU A 44 -6.03 -19.86 21.60
N ARG A 45 -5.81 -21.00 22.25
CA ARG A 45 -6.84 -21.80 22.90
C ARG A 45 -6.53 -21.91 24.38
N ASP A 46 -7.57 -21.87 25.19
CA ASP A 46 -7.50 -22.17 26.59
C ASP A 46 -7.05 -23.63 26.79
N ILE A 47 -6.02 -23.84 27.59
CA ILE A 47 -5.38 -25.15 27.76
C ILE A 47 -6.33 -26.15 28.45
N ASN A 48 -7.22 -25.66 29.31
CA ASN A 48 -8.09 -26.49 30.13
C ASN A 48 -9.40 -26.83 29.41
N THR A 49 -9.90 -25.91 28.58
CA THR A 49 -11.22 -26.02 27.94
C THR A 49 -11.16 -26.22 26.42
N GLY A 50 -10.00 -25.96 25.79
CA GLY A 50 -9.82 -26.04 24.33
C GLY A 50 -10.54 -24.94 23.53
N HIS A 51 -11.31 -24.08 24.20
CA HIS A 51 -12.01 -22.96 23.58
C HIS A 51 -11.03 -21.87 23.14
N LYS A 52 -11.34 -21.20 22.02
CA LYS A 52 -10.54 -20.07 21.55
C LYS A 52 -10.58 -18.95 22.58
N LEU A 53 -9.41 -18.45 22.97
CA LEU A 53 -9.30 -17.29 23.83
C LEU A 53 -9.83 -16.05 23.12
N LYS A 54 -10.48 -15.17 23.88
CA LYS A 54 -10.93 -13.88 23.35
C LYS A 54 -9.71 -13.09 22.88
N PRO A 55 -9.71 -12.58 21.63
CA PRO A 55 -8.62 -11.76 21.14
C PRO A 55 -8.56 -10.45 21.94
N GLN A 56 -7.36 -10.07 22.39
CA GLN A 56 -7.12 -8.76 22.97
C GLN A 56 -7.03 -7.71 21.85
N PHE A 57 -7.86 -6.68 21.91
CA PHE A 57 -7.84 -5.56 20.97
C PHE A 57 -6.63 -4.65 21.18
N ALA A 58 -6.23 -3.90 20.14
CA ALA A 58 -5.12 -2.96 20.24
C ALA A 58 -5.32 -1.89 21.34
N PHE A 59 -6.56 -1.42 21.55
CA PHE A 59 -6.87 -0.43 22.60
C PHE A 59 -6.73 -0.97 24.02
N GLU A 60 -6.59 -2.28 24.19
CA GLU A 60 -6.37 -2.95 25.47
C GLU A 60 -4.87 -3.21 25.74
N ALA A 61 -3.98 -2.76 24.83
CA ALA A 61 -2.53 -2.85 25.03
C ALA A 61 -2.07 -1.95 26.18
N ASN A 62 -1.06 -2.39 26.94
CA ASN A 62 -0.55 -1.64 28.09
C ASN A 62 -0.01 -0.27 27.68
N CYS A 63 0.64 -0.20 26.52
CA CYS A 63 1.17 1.06 26.01
C CYS A 63 0.10 1.98 25.38
N TRP A 64 -1.14 1.53 25.15
CA TRP A 64 -2.10 2.27 24.32
C TRP A 64 -2.42 3.66 24.88
N THR A 65 -2.84 3.75 26.15
CA THR A 65 -3.24 5.01 26.80
C THR A 65 -2.10 6.02 26.88
N THR A 66 -0.86 5.54 27.07
CA THR A 66 0.32 6.42 27.10
C THR A 66 0.77 6.85 25.71
N THR A 67 0.50 6.02 24.69
CA THR A 67 0.83 6.30 23.28
C THR A 67 -0.16 7.27 22.64
N PHE A 68 -1.45 7.15 22.96
CA PHE A 68 -2.53 7.93 22.35
C PHE A 68 -3.32 8.73 23.40
N PRO A 69 -2.79 9.88 23.86
CA PRO A 69 -3.52 10.76 24.78
C PRO A 69 -4.73 11.45 24.11
N HIS A 70 -4.76 11.49 22.77
CA HIS A 70 -5.84 12.10 22.01
C HIS A 70 -6.43 11.08 21.04
N ALA A 71 -7.77 11.05 20.97
CA ALA A 71 -8.52 10.26 20.02
C ALA A 71 -9.57 11.14 19.34
N TYR A 72 -9.65 11.06 18.02
CA TYR A 72 -10.58 11.85 17.22
C TYR A 72 -11.56 10.92 16.52
N LYS A 73 -12.86 11.21 16.65
CA LYS A 73 -13.93 10.45 16.00
C LYS A 73 -14.37 11.18 14.74
N LEU A 74 -14.20 10.53 13.59
CA LEU A 74 -14.82 10.98 12.35
C LEU A 74 -16.30 10.59 12.35
N THR A 75 -17.18 11.55 12.04
CA THR A 75 -18.64 11.39 12.11
C THR A 75 -19.32 11.41 10.74
N GLN A 76 -18.68 12.02 9.74
CA GLN A 76 -19.23 12.12 8.40
C GLN A 76 -18.99 10.84 7.61
N VAL A 77 -20.08 10.23 7.13
CA VAL A 77 -20.03 9.10 6.19
C VAL A 77 -19.85 9.65 4.78
N LEU A 78 -18.71 9.35 4.17
CA LEU A 78 -18.46 9.74 2.78
C LEU A 78 -18.87 8.64 1.80
N ARG A 79 -18.61 7.37 2.14
CA ARG A 79 -18.76 6.23 1.22
C ARG A 79 -20.18 6.06 0.66
N GLN A 80 -21.20 6.24 1.48
CA GLN A 80 -22.60 6.12 1.07
C GLN A 80 -23.20 7.51 0.86
N THR A 81 -23.69 7.78 -0.35
CA THR A 81 -24.45 8.99 -0.67
C THR A 81 -25.91 8.90 -0.21
N ASP A 82 -26.45 7.69 -0.09
CA ASP A 82 -27.81 7.47 0.42
C ASP A 82 -27.84 7.50 1.96
N ILE A 83 -28.57 8.48 2.50
CA ILE A 83 -28.75 8.71 3.94
C ILE A 83 -29.44 7.52 4.61
N THR A 84 -30.42 6.91 3.94
CA THR A 84 -31.16 5.76 4.49
C THR A 84 -30.25 4.56 4.63
N PHE A 85 -29.44 4.30 3.61
CA PHE A 85 -28.44 3.23 3.64
C PHE A 85 -27.36 3.50 4.69
N ALA A 86 -26.84 4.73 4.77
CA ALA A 86 -25.85 5.11 5.78
C ALA A 86 -26.39 4.96 7.20
N ARG A 87 -27.66 5.32 7.44
CA ARG A 87 -28.33 5.12 8.74
C ARG A 87 -28.39 3.63 9.09
N LEU A 88 -28.86 2.80 8.15
CA LEU A 88 -28.94 1.35 8.34
C LEU A 88 -27.59 0.72 8.70
N LEU A 89 -26.52 1.07 7.98
CA LEU A 89 -25.19 0.54 8.26
C LEU A 89 -24.68 0.96 9.64
N ASN A 90 -25.01 2.18 10.09
CA ASN A 90 -24.66 2.65 11.44
C ASN A 90 -25.45 1.94 12.54
N GLU A 91 -26.72 1.59 12.30
CA GLU A 91 -27.50 0.75 13.24
C GLU A 91 -26.83 -0.63 13.39
N LEU A 92 -26.53 -1.29 12.27
CA LEU A 92 -25.87 -2.61 12.27
C LEU A 92 -24.49 -2.56 12.93
N ARG A 93 -23.72 -1.49 12.72
CA ARG A 93 -22.41 -1.27 13.36
C ARG A 93 -22.52 -1.28 14.89
N LEU A 94 -23.64 -0.82 15.45
CA LEU A 94 -23.91 -0.81 16.89
C LEU A 94 -24.63 -2.08 17.39
N GLY A 95 -24.88 -3.05 16.50
CA GLY A 95 -25.65 -4.25 16.83
C GLY A 95 -27.15 -4.00 16.98
N ILE A 96 -27.67 -2.93 16.39
CA ILE A 96 -29.10 -2.58 16.40
C ILE A 96 -29.73 -3.01 15.08
N ALA A 97 -30.85 -3.73 15.13
CA ALA A 97 -31.62 -4.12 13.96
C ALA A 97 -33.09 -3.72 14.16
N THR A 98 -33.46 -2.54 13.69
CA THR A 98 -34.86 -2.07 13.70
C THR A 98 -35.71 -2.83 12.67
N ASP A 99 -37.04 -2.75 12.80
CA ASP A 99 -37.95 -3.33 11.81
C ASP A 99 -37.73 -2.74 10.41
N ASP A 100 -37.44 -1.44 10.31
CA ASP A 100 -37.09 -0.77 9.06
C ASP A 100 -35.80 -1.34 8.46
N THR A 101 -34.75 -1.48 9.27
CA THR A 101 -33.47 -2.07 8.84
C THR A 101 -33.67 -3.51 8.36
N THR A 102 -34.45 -4.30 9.09
CA THR A 102 -34.74 -5.70 8.73
C THR A 102 -35.54 -5.80 7.43
N ARG A 103 -36.58 -4.97 7.26
CA ARG A 103 -37.35 -4.91 6.01
C ARG A 103 -36.48 -4.54 4.83
N LEU A 104 -35.63 -3.52 4.98
CA LEU A 104 -34.76 -3.06 3.91
C LEU A 104 -33.73 -4.13 3.53
N LEU A 105 -33.08 -4.77 4.51
CA LEU A 105 -32.15 -5.89 4.25
C LEU A 105 -32.82 -7.07 3.55
N ASN A 106 -34.02 -7.46 3.99
CA ASN A 106 -34.77 -8.53 3.33
C ASN A 106 -35.14 -8.17 1.88
N GLY A 107 -35.44 -6.90 1.62
CA GLY A 107 -35.65 -6.38 0.28
C GLY A 107 -34.41 -6.47 -0.62
N LEU A 108 -33.21 -6.65 -0.04
CA LEU A 108 -31.98 -6.82 -0.82
C LEU A 108 -31.81 -8.25 -1.37
N TYR A 109 -32.56 -9.23 -0.87
CA TYR A 109 -32.54 -10.61 -1.36
C TYR A 109 -33.23 -10.71 -2.73
N ARG A 110 -32.47 -10.36 -3.78
CA ARG A 110 -32.93 -10.36 -5.18
C ARG A 110 -31.76 -10.60 -6.13
N PRO A 111 -32.01 -11.10 -7.35
CA PRO A 111 -30.97 -11.23 -8.37
C PRO A 111 -30.35 -9.87 -8.72
N ILE A 112 -29.01 -9.81 -8.79
CA ILE A 112 -28.28 -8.60 -9.17
C ILE A 112 -28.15 -8.56 -10.69
N LYS A 113 -28.60 -7.45 -11.31
CA LYS A 113 -28.43 -7.21 -12.75
C LYS A 113 -27.05 -6.61 -13.01
N CYS A 114 -26.23 -7.28 -13.81
CA CYS A 114 -24.88 -6.82 -14.16
C CYS A 114 -24.81 -6.58 -15.67
N ASN A 115 -24.67 -5.32 -16.07
CA ASN A 115 -24.72 -4.92 -17.49
C ASN A 115 -23.37 -5.07 -18.20
N ASP A 116 -22.26 -5.13 -17.46
CA ASP A 116 -20.89 -5.19 -17.97
C ASP A 116 -20.32 -6.63 -18.02
N GLY A 117 -21.11 -7.63 -17.63
CA GLY A 117 -20.71 -9.04 -17.60
C GLY A 117 -19.72 -9.40 -16.48
N ILE A 118 -19.44 -8.48 -15.54
CA ILE A 118 -18.63 -8.74 -14.35
C ILE A 118 -19.58 -9.05 -13.20
N ILE A 119 -19.43 -10.23 -12.61
CA ILE A 119 -20.28 -10.66 -11.50
C ILE A 119 -19.80 -9.93 -10.24
N PRO A 120 -20.69 -9.44 -9.37
CA PRO A 120 -20.29 -8.78 -8.14
C PRO A 120 -19.51 -9.75 -7.25
N THR A 121 -18.57 -9.22 -6.47
CA THR A 121 -17.83 -10.03 -5.52
C THR A 121 -18.78 -10.60 -4.45
N GLU A 122 -18.87 -11.91 -4.41
CA GLU A 122 -19.61 -12.64 -3.38
C GLU A 122 -18.74 -12.72 -2.11
N ILE A 123 -19.31 -12.38 -0.95
CA ILE A 123 -18.61 -12.36 0.34
C ILE A 123 -19.17 -13.47 1.22
N TYR A 124 -18.27 -14.29 1.76
CA TYR A 124 -18.61 -15.44 2.60
C TYR A 124 -17.91 -15.37 3.96
N PRO A 125 -18.51 -15.94 5.02
CA PRO A 125 -17.88 -15.97 6.35
C PRO A 125 -16.66 -16.89 6.40
N LEU A 126 -16.60 -17.94 5.56
CA LEU A 126 -15.57 -18.96 5.58
C LEU A 126 -14.86 -19.06 4.23
N ARG A 127 -13.55 -19.30 4.27
CA ARG A 127 -12.71 -19.44 3.06
C ARG A 127 -13.16 -20.58 2.15
N HIS A 128 -13.51 -21.73 2.74
CA HIS A 128 -13.96 -22.88 1.95
C HIS A 128 -15.25 -22.55 1.17
N SER A 129 -16.20 -21.83 1.76
CA SER A 129 -17.45 -21.44 1.10
C SER A 129 -17.19 -20.50 -0.09
N ALA A 130 -16.26 -19.55 0.07
CA ALA A 130 -15.81 -18.71 -1.04
C ALA A 130 -15.13 -19.52 -2.14
N GLN A 131 -14.32 -20.53 -1.77
CA GLN A 131 -13.64 -21.41 -2.72
C GLN A 131 -14.61 -22.31 -3.47
N GLU A 132 -15.64 -22.84 -2.81
CA GLU A 132 -16.72 -23.60 -3.43
C GLU A 132 -17.50 -22.75 -4.44
N ALA A 133 -17.85 -21.51 -4.07
CA ALA A 133 -18.50 -20.57 -4.99
C ALA A 133 -17.62 -20.27 -6.22
N ASN A 134 -16.32 -20.01 -6.01
CA ASN A 134 -15.36 -19.80 -7.09
C ASN A 134 -15.26 -21.04 -8.02
N LEU A 135 -15.22 -22.25 -7.44
CA LEU A 135 -15.17 -23.49 -8.21
C LEU A 135 -16.47 -23.68 -9.02
N PHE A 136 -17.62 -23.40 -8.43
CA PHE A 136 -18.92 -23.46 -9.10
C PHE A 136 -19.02 -22.46 -10.27
N HIS A 137 -18.46 -21.26 -10.14
CA HIS A 137 -18.40 -20.32 -11.27
C HIS A 137 -17.40 -20.77 -12.34
N SER A 138 -16.27 -21.35 -11.95
CA SER A 138 -15.29 -21.91 -12.89
C SER A 138 -15.86 -23.09 -13.69
N THR A 139 -16.67 -23.96 -13.08
CA THR A 139 -17.27 -25.12 -13.79
C THR A 139 -18.25 -24.73 -14.88
N LYS A 140 -18.82 -23.52 -14.83
CA LYS A 140 -19.69 -22.96 -15.89
C LYS A 140 -18.91 -22.51 -17.13
N LEU A 141 -17.59 -22.38 -17.03
CA LEU A 141 -16.74 -21.98 -18.16
C LEU A 141 -16.39 -23.19 -19.01
N ASN A 142 -16.88 -23.22 -20.25
CA ASN A 142 -16.60 -24.26 -21.25
C ASN A 142 -15.30 -23.97 -22.03
N THR A 143 -14.22 -23.60 -21.33
CA THR A 143 -12.91 -23.29 -21.94
C THR A 143 -11.79 -24.14 -21.33
N PRO A 144 -10.68 -24.40 -22.04
CA PRO A 144 -9.59 -25.21 -21.51
C PRO A 144 -8.99 -24.61 -20.22
N ARG A 145 -8.74 -25.48 -19.24
CA ARG A 145 -8.08 -25.13 -17.98
C ARG A 145 -6.58 -24.98 -18.20
N HIS A 146 -6.02 -23.91 -17.65
CA HIS A 146 -4.60 -23.60 -17.64
C HIS A 146 -4.13 -23.59 -16.19
N ASN A 147 -3.19 -24.49 -15.87
CA ASN A 147 -2.70 -24.66 -14.51
C ASN A 147 -1.34 -23.98 -14.36
N TYR A 148 -1.21 -23.20 -13.29
CA TYR A 148 0.02 -22.54 -12.88
C TYR A 148 0.42 -23.07 -11.52
N GLN A 149 1.55 -23.78 -11.47
CA GLN A 149 2.14 -24.29 -10.24
C GLN A 149 3.14 -23.27 -9.69
N SER A 150 3.11 -23.03 -8.38
CA SER A 150 4.11 -22.20 -7.71
C SER A 150 5.49 -22.85 -7.75
N ILE A 151 6.53 -22.01 -7.69
CA ILE A 151 7.91 -22.42 -7.42
C ILE A 151 8.27 -21.78 -6.09
N ASP A 152 8.39 -22.61 -5.06
CA ASP A 152 8.59 -22.16 -3.70
C ASP A 152 10.03 -22.46 -3.26
N GLU A 153 10.73 -21.44 -2.78
CA GLU A 153 12.08 -21.54 -2.24
C GLU A 153 12.05 -21.19 -0.74
N PHE A 154 12.62 -22.06 0.09
CA PHE A 154 12.63 -21.91 1.54
C PHE A 154 13.97 -21.35 2.02
N GLY A 155 13.91 -20.28 2.82
CA GLY A 155 15.09 -19.64 3.39
C GLY A 155 15.62 -20.33 4.64
N THR A 156 16.69 -19.75 5.17
CA THR A 156 17.22 -20.07 6.51
C THR A 156 16.83 -18.98 7.50
N ASP A 157 16.79 -19.33 8.78
CA ASP A 157 16.59 -18.39 9.87
C ASP A 157 17.86 -17.56 10.14
N ARG A 158 17.79 -16.66 11.14
CA ARG A 158 18.93 -15.79 11.52
C ARG A 158 20.16 -16.54 12.04
N TYR A 159 20.04 -17.83 12.31
CA TYR A 159 21.12 -18.71 12.78
C TYR A 159 21.62 -19.65 11.68
N GLY A 160 21.06 -19.56 10.47
CA GLY A 160 21.43 -20.39 9.33
C GLY A 160 20.73 -21.74 9.28
N PHE A 161 19.73 -22.00 10.14
CA PHE A 161 18.96 -23.24 10.09
C PHE A 161 17.83 -23.13 9.05
N PRO A 162 17.55 -24.20 8.27
CA PRO A 162 16.40 -24.22 7.38
C PRO A 162 15.10 -23.96 8.12
N VAL A 163 14.26 -23.07 7.59
CA VAL A 163 12.94 -22.82 8.18
C VAL A 163 12.04 -24.04 7.94
N PRO A 164 11.26 -24.50 8.95
CA PRO A 164 10.35 -25.63 8.77
C PRO A 164 9.38 -25.42 7.60
N ILE A 165 9.32 -26.41 6.72
CA ILE A 165 8.50 -26.36 5.49
C ILE A 165 7.01 -26.19 5.85
N SER A 166 6.51 -26.94 6.85
CA SER A 166 5.10 -26.91 7.26
C SER A 166 4.60 -25.52 7.66
N ASP A 167 5.42 -24.78 8.41
CA ASP A 167 5.07 -23.44 8.88
C ASP A 167 5.11 -22.44 7.70
N THR A 168 6.05 -22.66 6.78
CA THR A 168 6.26 -21.77 5.64
C THR A 168 5.19 -21.96 4.56
N GLU A 169 4.79 -23.20 4.27
CA GLU A 169 3.69 -23.53 3.35
C GLU A 169 2.38 -22.87 3.79
N ALA A 170 2.02 -23.00 5.07
CA ALA A 170 0.82 -22.37 5.63
C ALA A 170 0.87 -20.82 5.57
N MET A 171 2.06 -20.21 5.54
CA MET A 171 2.22 -18.77 5.34
C MET A 171 2.14 -18.37 3.86
N LEU A 172 2.69 -19.20 2.95
CA LEU A 172 2.66 -18.97 1.51
C LEU A 172 1.25 -19.12 0.94
N GLU A 173 0.50 -20.13 1.38
CA GLU A 173 -0.91 -20.32 0.98
C GLU A 173 -1.81 -19.14 1.35
N LYS A 174 -1.45 -18.37 2.39
CA LYS A 174 -2.16 -17.12 2.74
C LYS A 174 -1.92 -15.99 1.74
N ARG A 175 -0.91 -16.09 0.88
CA ARG A 175 -0.54 -15.06 -0.12
C ARG A 175 -0.97 -15.45 -1.54
N ALA A 176 -0.73 -16.70 -1.94
CA ALA A 176 -1.11 -17.22 -3.24
C ALA A 176 -1.33 -18.74 -3.15
N PRO A 177 -2.27 -19.30 -3.93
CA PRO A 177 -2.46 -20.74 -3.98
C PRO A 177 -1.27 -21.42 -4.65
N GLN A 178 -0.88 -22.60 -4.16
CA GLN A 178 0.18 -23.42 -4.75
C GLN A 178 -0.13 -23.82 -6.19
N ASN A 179 -1.41 -24.13 -6.47
CA ASN A 179 -1.91 -24.44 -7.80
C ASN A 179 -3.02 -23.47 -8.16
N LEU A 180 -2.78 -22.62 -9.15
CA LEU A 180 -3.77 -21.69 -9.69
C LEU A 180 -4.29 -22.21 -11.03
N THR A 181 -5.57 -22.57 -11.08
CA THR A 181 -6.25 -22.96 -12.32
C THR A 181 -7.01 -21.78 -12.89
N LEU A 182 -6.75 -21.42 -14.15
CA LEU A 182 -7.42 -20.33 -14.85
C LEU A 182 -8.06 -20.81 -16.16
N GLN A 183 -9.10 -20.11 -16.59
CA GLN A 183 -9.86 -20.36 -17.80
C GLN A 183 -10.16 -19.03 -18.50
N ILE A 184 -10.27 -19.04 -19.84
CA ILE A 184 -10.72 -17.84 -20.56
C ILE A 184 -12.15 -17.51 -20.10
N GLY A 185 -12.38 -16.24 -19.77
CA GLY A 185 -13.63 -15.76 -19.20
C GLY A 185 -13.69 -15.79 -17.67
N ALA A 186 -12.70 -16.39 -16.98
CA ALA A 186 -12.66 -16.40 -15.52
C ALA A 186 -12.48 -14.99 -14.95
N GLN A 187 -13.28 -14.65 -13.94
CA GLN A 187 -13.10 -13.44 -13.15
C GLN A 187 -11.96 -13.64 -12.15
N VAL A 188 -11.04 -12.69 -12.09
CA VAL A 188 -9.84 -12.74 -11.23
C VAL A 188 -9.72 -11.47 -10.42
N MET A 189 -9.09 -11.57 -9.25
CA MET A 189 -8.78 -10.44 -8.38
C MET A 189 -7.26 -10.32 -8.23
N CYS A 190 -6.73 -9.12 -8.41
CA CYS A 190 -5.34 -8.82 -8.16
C CYS A 190 -5.07 -8.85 -6.66
N THR A 191 -4.09 -9.62 -6.21
CA THR A 191 -3.73 -9.75 -4.78
C THR A 191 -2.49 -8.93 -4.40
N ARG A 192 -1.92 -8.20 -5.36
CA ARG A 192 -0.69 -7.40 -5.22
C ARG A 192 -0.87 -6.03 -5.86
N ASN A 193 -0.09 -5.06 -5.41
CA ASN A 193 -0.07 -3.72 -6.01
C ASN A 193 0.97 -3.67 -7.14
N PHE A 194 0.58 -3.15 -8.29
CA PHE A 194 1.42 -2.82 -9.43
C PHE A 194 1.18 -1.35 -9.81
N PRO A 195 1.90 -0.41 -9.18
CA PRO A 195 1.71 1.03 -9.40
C PRO A 195 1.83 1.43 -10.87
N ASP A 196 2.81 0.86 -11.59
CA ASP A 196 3.08 1.17 -13.01
C ASP A 196 1.93 0.76 -13.95
N LEU A 197 1.01 -0.08 -13.49
CA LEU A 197 -0.14 -0.57 -14.25
C LEU A 197 -1.47 -0.05 -13.71
N ASN A 198 -1.45 0.83 -12.70
CA ASN A 198 -2.63 1.25 -11.93
C ASN A 198 -3.46 0.06 -11.41
N LEU A 199 -2.81 -1.06 -11.07
CA LEU A 199 -3.47 -2.20 -10.45
C LEU A 199 -3.17 -2.21 -8.96
N VAL A 200 -4.21 -2.25 -8.15
CA VAL A 200 -4.12 -2.38 -6.69
C VAL A 200 -4.68 -3.72 -6.24
N ASN A 201 -4.28 -4.16 -5.04
CA ASN A 201 -4.88 -5.31 -4.39
C ASN A 201 -6.42 -5.10 -4.29
N GLY A 202 -7.19 -6.05 -4.78
CA GLY A 202 -8.64 -5.98 -4.93
C GLY A 202 -9.12 -5.64 -6.34
N SER A 203 -8.25 -5.22 -7.26
CA SER A 203 -8.64 -4.92 -8.65
C SER A 203 -9.22 -6.17 -9.33
N ILE A 204 -10.42 -6.06 -9.90
CA ILE A 204 -11.14 -7.18 -10.53
C ILE A 204 -10.99 -7.10 -12.04
N GLY A 205 -10.69 -8.23 -12.67
CA GLY A 205 -10.60 -8.36 -14.12
C GLY A 205 -11.16 -9.67 -14.63
N ARG A 206 -11.10 -9.86 -15.95
CA ARG A 206 -11.47 -11.11 -16.63
C ARG A 206 -10.29 -11.62 -17.44
N VAL A 207 -10.05 -12.92 -17.42
CA VAL A 207 -9.04 -13.56 -18.28
C VAL A 207 -9.54 -13.52 -19.72
N ILE A 208 -8.78 -12.89 -20.62
CA ILE A 208 -9.17 -12.71 -22.02
C ILE A 208 -8.48 -13.71 -22.94
N ASP A 209 -7.20 -14.02 -22.69
CA ASP A 209 -6.39 -14.93 -23.50
C ASP A 209 -5.19 -15.46 -22.69
N PHE A 210 -4.55 -16.53 -23.17
CA PHE A 210 -3.30 -17.07 -22.65
C PHE A 210 -2.23 -17.05 -23.74
N ILE A 211 -1.27 -16.13 -23.63
CA ILE A 211 -0.22 -15.94 -24.64
C ILE A 211 1.16 -15.92 -23.99
N THR A 212 2.15 -16.43 -24.73
CA THR A 212 3.56 -16.27 -24.34
C THR A 212 4.03 -14.86 -24.66
N ILE A 213 5.03 -14.37 -23.93
CA ILE A 213 5.63 -13.04 -24.15
C ILE A 213 6.06 -12.87 -25.62
N LYS A 214 6.68 -13.91 -26.21
CA LYS A 214 7.07 -13.91 -27.63
C LYS A 214 5.89 -13.66 -28.57
N LYS A 215 4.75 -14.31 -28.33
CA LYS A 215 3.53 -14.12 -29.14
C LYS A 215 2.90 -12.74 -28.89
N ALA A 216 2.94 -12.24 -27.65
CA ALA A 216 2.42 -10.93 -27.29
C ALA A 216 3.20 -9.81 -28.01
N LEU A 217 4.53 -9.85 -27.97
CA LEU A 217 5.40 -8.90 -28.66
C LEU A 217 5.23 -8.93 -30.17
N ALA A 218 5.00 -10.11 -30.75
CA ALA A 218 4.72 -10.25 -32.18
C ALA A 218 3.35 -9.65 -32.59
N ARG A 219 2.34 -9.67 -31.70
CA ARG A 219 1.01 -9.08 -31.95
C ARG A 219 0.99 -7.56 -31.78
N ASN A 220 1.86 -7.00 -30.93
CA ASN A 220 1.98 -5.56 -30.70
C ASN A 220 3.47 -5.16 -30.60
N PRO A 221 4.15 -4.93 -31.74
CA PRO A 221 5.57 -4.58 -31.77
C PRO A 221 5.90 -3.24 -31.08
N THR A 222 4.90 -2.37 -30.90
CA THR A 222 5.02 -1.06 -30.25
C THR A 222 4.75 -1.10 -28.74
N ALA A 223 4.36 -2.24 -28.17
CA ALA A 223 4.15 -2.42 -26.73
C ALA A 223 5.48 -2.59 -25.99
N ASN A 224 6.41 -1.64 -26.16
CA ASN A 224 7.66 -1.56 -25.42
C ASN A 224 7.49 -1.03 -23.97
N GLY A 225 6.26 -0.91 -23.46
CA GLY A 225 6.00 -0.18 -22.21
C GLY A 225 5.69 -1.00 -20.96
N HIS A 226 5.06 -2.18 -21.06
CA HIS A 226 4.40 -2.78 -19.87
C HIS A 226 4.46 -4.31 -19.76
N LEU A 227 5.27 -4.99 -20.58
CA LEU A 227 5.49 -6.43 -20.45
C LEU A 227 6.64 -6.67 -19.45
N TYR A 228 6.29 -7.02 -18.22
CA TYR A 228 7.26 -7.41 -17.19
C TYR A 228 7.97 -8.69 -17.64
N SER A 229 9.22 -8.58 -18.06
CA SER A 229 10.13 -9.71 -18.18
C SER A 229 10.92 -9.81 -16.86
N PRO A 230 11.10 -11.02 -16.29
CA PRO A 230 12.13 -11.19 -15.28
C PRO A 230 13.47 -11.00 -16.00
N THR A 231 14.15 -9.89 -15.70
CA THR A 231 15.47 -9.60 -16.25
C THR A 231 16.42 -10.73 -15.87
N PRO A 232 17.06 -11.43 -16.83
CA PRO A 232 18.15 -12.33 -16.50
C PRO A 232 19.32 -11.51 -15.95
N SER A 233 19.81 -11.89 -14.78
CA SER A 233 20.97 -11.32 -14.13
C SER A 233 22.21 -11.47 -15.02
N SER A 234 22.67 -10.39 -15.63
CA SER A 234 24.00 -10.32 -16.26
C SER A 234 24.61 -8.90 -16.16
N PRO A 235 24.97 -8.40 -14.97
CA PRO A 235 25.58 -7.08 -14.86
C PRO A 235 27.12 -7.10 -14.97
N MET A 236 27.80 -8.24 -15.12
CA MET A 236 29.26 -8.22 -14.87
C MET A 236 30.10 -7.57 -15.98
N TYR A 237 29.69 -7.68 -17.26
CA TYR A 237 30.48 -7.14 -18.37
C TYR A 237 30.24 -5.65 -18.67
N TYR A 238 29.09 -5.11 -18.29
CA TYR A 238 28.75 -3.70 -18.51
C TYR A 238 29.45 -2.78 -17.50
N PHE A 239 29.65 -3.24 -16.26
CA PHE A 239 30.32 -2.43 -15.24
C PHE A 239 31.83 -2.28 -15.50
N LEU A 240 32.50 -3.30 -16.05
CA LEU A 240 33.94 -3.20 -16.39
C LEU A 240 34.21 -2.22 -17.54
N SER A 241 33.34 -2.16 -18.55
CA SER A 241 33.52 -1.23 -19.68
C SER A 241 33.24 0.22 -19.28
N VAL A 242 32.24 0.45 -18.42
CA VAL A 242 31.95 1.77 -17.87
C VAL A 242 33.09 2.25 -16.98
N LEU A 243 33.62 1.37 -16.11
CA LEU A 243 34.74 1.72 -15.22
C LEU A 243 36.01 2.05 -16.01
N SER A 244 36.31 1.32 -17.08
CA SER A 244 37.49 1.60 -17.92
C SER A 244 37.35 2.91 -18.70
N PHE A 245 36.14 3.24 -19.17
CA PHE A 245 35.85 4.51 -19.83
C PHE A 245 36.08 5.70 -18.89
N PHE A 246 35.54 5.66 -17.68
CA PHE A 246 35.75 6.73 -16.69
C PHE A 246 37.20 6.83 -16.21
N ALA A 247 37.91 5.71 -16.10
CA ALA A 247 39.34 5.71 -15.79
C ALA A 247 40.16 6.38 -16.90
N LEU A 248 39.85 6.10 -18.17
CA LEU A 248 40.50 6.72 -19.33
C LEU A 248 40.23 8.23 -19.38
N VAL A 249 38.97 8.64 -19.19
CA VAL A 249 38.59 10.07 -19.14
C VAL A 249 39.32 10.79 -18.00
N SER A 250 39.41 10.16 -16.83
CA SER A 250 40.12 10.73 -15.66
C SER A 250 41.63 10.86 -15.93
N LEU A 251 42.23 9.87 -16.61
CA LEU A 251 43.66 9.90 -16.97
C LEU A 251 43.95 11.00 -17.99
N VAL A 252 43.10 11.15 -19.01
CA VAL A 252 43.19 12.22 -20.03
C VAL A 252 43.00 13.59 -19.38
N ALA A 253 42.01 13.75 -18.50
CA ALA A 253 41.78 14.98 -17.76
C ALA A 253 42.96 15.32 -16.83
N TYR A 254 43.56 14.33 -16.17
CA TYR A 254 44.74 14.52 -15.32
C TYR A 254 45.98 14.91 -16.13
N TYR A 255 46.20 14.28 -17.28
CA TYR A 255 47.33 14.57 -18.16
C TYR A 255 47.25 15.98 -18.75
N HIS A 256 46.06 16.39 -19.19
CA HIS A 256 45.80 17.71 -19.76
C HIS A 256 45.33 18.76 -18.74
N ARG A 257 45.44 18.49 -17.43
CA ARG A 257 44.90 19.35 -16.36
C ARG A 257 45.36 20.81 -16.44
N ARG A 258 46.59 21.06 -16.89
CA ARG A 258 47.14 22.42 -17.05
C ARG A 258 46.52 23.20 -18.22
N THR A 259 45.98 22.50 -19.21
CA THR A 259 45.34 23.07 -20.40
C THR A 259 43.82 23.20 -20.22
N ILE A 260 43.20 22.28 -19.46
CA ILE A 260 41.75 22.25 -19.22
C ILE A 260 41.36 23.19 -18.05
N ALA A 261 42.22 23.37 -17.04
CA ALA A 261 41.94 24.21 -15.87
C ALA A 261 41.40 25.63 -16.17
N PRO A 262 41.92 26.39 -17.16
CA PRO A 262 41.39 27.71 -17.49
C PRO A 262 40.10 27.69 -18.32
N HIS A 263 39.59 26.53 -18.74
CA HIS A 263 38.35 26.38 -19.53
C HIS A 263 37.25 25.61 -18.79
N LEU A 264 37.54 25.13 -17.58
CA LEU A 264 36.50 24.62 -16.69
C LEU A 264 35.65 25.81 -16.21
N PRO A 265 34.33 25.81 -16.46
CA PRO A 265 33.47 26.84 -15.95
C PRO A 265 33.59 26.92 -14.42
N ALA A 266 33.75 28.13 -13.90
CA ALA A 266 33.61 28.40 -12.48
C ALA A 266 32.27 27.82 -12.03
N ARG A 267 32.37 26.78 -11.21
CA ARG A 267 31.33 25.99 -10.55
C ARG A 267 29.94 26.62 -10.60
N MET A 268 29.03 25.98 -11.35
CA MET A 268 27.58 26.14 -11.18
C MET A 268 27.24 25.97 -9.70
N GLN A 269 26.76 27.06 -9.09
CA GLN A 269 26.38 27.14 -7.68
C GLN A 269 24.94 26.69 -7.38
N HIS A 270 24.28 25.87 -8.22
CA HIS A 270 22.86 25.56 -8.03
C HIS A 270 22.51 24.07 -8.04
N TYR A 271 23.16 23.31 -7.16
CA TYR A 271 22.54 22.12 -6.59
C TYR A 271 23.12 21.90 -5.19
N MET A 272 22.47 22.44 -4.17
CA MET A 272 22.65 22.00 -2.79
C MET A 272 21.57 20.96 -2.50
N PRO A 273 21.92 19.73 -2.08
CA PRO A 273 20.94 18.79 -1.57
C PRO A 273 20.35 19.37 -0.28
N LEU A 274 19.07 19.75 -0.29
CA LEU A 274 18.37 20.24 0.89
C LEU A 274 18.17 19.07 1.84
N SER A 275 18.98 18.97 2.91
CA SER A 275 18.92 17.85 3.85
C SER A 275 18.70 18.25 5.30
N SER A 276 18.65 19.55 5.61
CA SER A 276 18.34 20.04 6.96
C SER A 276 16.98 20.74 7.04
N PHE A 277 16.38 20.74 8.24
CA PHE A 277 15.14 21.47 8.53
C PHE A 277 15.30 22.99 8.34
N GLU A 278 16.50 23.53 8.58
CA GLU A 278 16.84 24.95 8.38
C GLU A 278 16.82 25.33 6.90
N GLU A 279 17.40 24.49 6.05
CA GLU A 279 17.38 24.68 4.59
C GLU A 279 15.96 24.58 4.01
N GLN A 280 15.13 23.66 4.54
CA GLN A 280 13.72 23.54 4.14
C GLN A 280 12.89 24.77 4.57
N ARG A 281 13.15 25.32 5.76
CA ARG A 281 12.56 26.59 6.21
C ARG A 281 12.96 27.73 5.27
N ASP A 282 14.25 27.87 4.98
CA ASP A 282 14.77 28.94 4.14
C ASP A 282 14.23 28.84 2.70
N ALA A 283 13.90 27.63 2.25
CA ALA A 283 13.20 27.37 0.99
C ALA A 283 11.67 27.57 1.06
N GLY A 284 11.13 28.08 2.17
CA GLY A 284 9.72 28.38 2.34
C GLY A 284 8.82 27.16 2.55
N LEU A 285 9.37 26.01 2.94
CA LEU A 285 8.61 24.76 3.15
C LEU A 285 8.02 24.63 4.56
N THR A 286 7.53 25.73 5.12
CA THR A 286 6.92 25.80 6.45
C THR A 286 5.72 26.75 6.44
N SER A 287 4.75 26.52 7.33
CA SER A 287 3.57 27.40 7.49
C SER A 287 3.05 27.36 8.92
N ALA A 288 2.10 28.24 9.26
CA ALA A 288 1.42 28.21 10.55
C ALA A 288 0.69 26.88 10.82
N HIS A 289 0.26 26.17 9.77
CA HIS A 289 -0.40 24.86 9.86
C HIS A 289 0.58 23.68 9.73
N PHE A 290 1.83 23.94 9.37
CA PHE A 290 2.90 22.96 9.25
C PHE A 290 4.20 23.58 9.73
N ASP A 291 4.28 23.70 11.05
CA ASP A 291 5.39 24.36 11.71
C ASP A 291 6.54 23.37 11.93
N ILE A 292 7.61 23.58 11.18
CA ILE A 292 8.87 22.84 11.33
C ILE A 292 9.75 23.45 12.45
N GLU A 293 9.50 24.71 12.82
CA GLU A 293 10.32 25.58 13.66
C GLU A 293 10.20 25.25 15.16
N SER A 294 8.97 25.24 15.70
CA SER A 294 8.77 25.19 17.16
C SER A 294 9.08 23.84 17.81
N LEU A 295 8.90 22.73 17.08
CA LEU A 295 9.00 21.37 17.65
C LEU A 295 10.23 20.58 17.23
N ASN A 296 10.86 20.90 16.08
CA ASN A 296 11.97 20.10 15.55
C ASN A 296 13.32 20.86 15.64
N ILE A 297 13.36 22.14 15.28
CA ILE A 297 14.62 22.93 15.29
C ILE A 297 15.05 23.26 16.73
N MET A 298 14.15 23.76 17.57
CA MET A 298 14.48 24.09 18.98
C MET A 298 14.75 22.87 19.88
N ALA A 299 14.36 21.67 19.45
CA ALA A 299 14.57 20.42 20.19
C ALA A 299 15.84 19.65 19.75
N GLY A 300 16.61 20.18 18.79
CA GLY A 300 17.80 19.51 18.25
C GLY A 300 17.47 18.21 17.49
N ASP A 301 16.34 18.17 16.78
CA ASP A 301 15.87 16.98 16.08
C ASP A 301 16.73 16.69 14.83
N SER A 302 17.35 15.51 14.81
CA SER A 302 18.26 15.05 13.75
C SER A 302 17.57 14.33 12.59
N ARG A 303 16.24 14.31 12.54
CA ARG A 303 15.48 13.71 11.42
C ARG A 303 15.60 14.56 10.15
N SER A 304 15.59 13.91 8.97
CA SER A 304 15.34 14.61 7.71
C SER A 304 13.90 15.11 7.70
N GLY A 305 13.65 16.33 7.22
CA GLY A 305 12.32 16.92 7.13
C GLY A 305 11.41 16.25 6.10
N LEU A 306 10.79 17.02 5.21
CA LEU A 306 10.11 16.43 4.05
C LEU A 306 11.10 15.55 3.28
N ASP A 307 10.61 14.41 2.76
CA ASP A 307 11.40 13.55 1.87
C ASP A 307 11.88 14.36 0.66
N GLU A 308 13.11 14.13 0.18
CA GLU A 308 13.74 14.96 -0.85
C GLU A 308 12.89 15.05 -2.13
N ALA A 309 12.29 13.92 -2.54
CA ALA A 309 11.38 13.87 -3.67
C ALA A 309 10.10 14.70 -3.42
N GLY A 310 9.49 14.57 -2.25
CA GLY A 310 8.31 15.34 -1.87
C GLY A 310 8.55 16.84 -1.73
N ALA A 311 9.72 17.24 -1.21
CA ALA A 311 10.13 18.63 -1.12
C ALA A 311 10.33 19.26 -2.50
N ALA A 312 11.03 18.55 -3.40
CA ALA A 312 11.24 18.99 -4.78
C ALA A 312 9.92 19.14 -5.55
N ASP A 313 8.98 18.21 -5.34
CA ASP A 313 7.63 18.27 -5.93
C ASP A 313 6.84 19.49 -5.46
N ILE A 314 6.85 19.78 -4.16
CA ILE A 314 6.14 20.93 -3.59
C ILE A 314 6.74 22.23 -4.15
N GLN A 315 8.06 22.37 -4.16
CA GLN A 315 8.72 23.54 -4.72
C GLN A 315 8.41 23.73 -6.21
N ARG A 316 8.35 22.63 -6.98
CA ARG A 316 7.93 22.67 -8.38
C ARG A 316 6.51 23.21 -8.52
N ILE A 317 5.56 22.70 -7.75
CA ILE A 317 4.16 23.17 -7.77
C ILE A 317 4.07 24.64 -7.37
N MET A 318 4.81 25.07 -6.33
CA MET A 318 4.85 26.49 -5.93
C MET A 318 5.33 27.39 -7.08
N ARG A 319 6.36 26.96 -7.83
CA ARG A 319 6.89 27.73 -8.98
C ARG A 319 5.97 27.72 -10.19
N GLU A 320 5.37 26.58 -10.52
CA GLU A 320 4.52 26.43 -11.71
C GLU A 320 3.16 27.11 -11.51
N GLU A 321 2.52 26.88 -10.36
CA GLU A 321 1.16 27.34 -10.07
C GLU A 321 1.14 28.71 -9.37
N HIS A 322 2.31 29.25 -8.97
CA HIS A 322 2.45 30.53 -8.28
C HIS A 322 1.69 30.60 -6.94
N VAL A 323 1.68 29.50 -6.20
CA VAL A 323 0.96 29.34 -4.94
C VAL A 323 1.88 29.22 -3.73
N GLY A 324 1.33 29.49 -2.54
CA GLY A 324 2.04 29.29 -1.27
C GLY A 324 2.24 27.81 -0.92
N PHE A 325 3.04 27.55 0.13
CA PHE A 325 3.42 26.19 0.54
C PHE A 325 2.22 25.28 0.87
N ASP A 326 1.25 25.76 1.65
CA ASP A 326 0.07 24.96 2.02
C ASP A 326 -0.82 24.65 0.82
N GLU A 327 -0.98 25.60 -0.10
CA GLU A 327 -1.75 25.42 -1.32
C GLU A 327 -1.03 24.46 -2.28
N ALA A 328 0.29 24.56 -2.42
CA ALA A 328 1.09 23.59 -3.18
C ALA A 328 0.98 22.17 -2.61
N ARG A 329 0.97 22.02 -1.27
CA ARG A 329 0.73 20.73 -0.61
C ARG A 329 -0.67 20.19 -0.89
N LEU A 330 -1.69 21.05 -0.84
CA LEU A 330 -3.06 20.67 -1.18
C LEU A 330 -3.16 20.22 -2.63
N ILE A 331 -2.57 20.95 -3.57
CA ILE A 331 -2.54 20.60 -5.00
C ILE A 331 -1.82 19.26 -5.20
N ARG A 332 -0.65 19.07 -4.57
CA ARG A 332 0.09 17.80 -4.62
C ARG A 332 -0.78 16.64 -4.13
N GLN A 333 -1.45 16.81 -2.98
CA GLN A 333 -2.31 15.79 -2.42
C GLN A 333 -3.52 15.51 -3.31
N LYS A 334 -4.14 16.54 -3.90
CA LYS A 334 -5.25 16.39 -4.85
C LYS A 334 -4.82 15.64 -6.12
N ARG A 335 -3.65 15.98 -6.69
CA ARG A 335 -3.05 15.26 -7.83
C ARG A 335 -2.79 13.79 -7.46
N TYR A 336 -2.28 13.54 -6.26
CA TYR A 336 -2.05 12.19 -5.77
C TYR A 336 -3.35 11.38 -5.64
N LEU A 337 -4.41 11.97 -5.08
CA LEU A 337 -5.73 11.32 -5.00
C LEU A 337 -6.27 11.00 -6.40
N ALA A 338 -6.24 11.97 -7.32
CA ALA A 338 -6.70 11.77 -8.69
C ALA A 338 -5.95 10.63 -9.40
N ALA A 339 -4.62 10.59 -9.27
CA ALA A 339 -3.78 9.56 -9.86
C ALA A 339 -4.11 8.15 -9.32
N ASN A 340 -4.64 8.07 -8.10
CA ASN A 340 -5.05 6.82 -7.45
C ASN A 340 -6.56 6.55 -7.55
N GLY A 341 -7.27 7.20 -8.49
CA GLY A 341 -8.69 6.96 -8.73
C GLY A 341 -9.60 7.42 -7.59
N ILE A 342 -9.20 8.46 -6.85
CA ILE A 342 -9.98 9.09 -5.78
C ILE A 342 -10.30 10.52 -6.18
N ASP A 343 -11.56 10.90 -6.05
CA ASP A 343 -12.03 12.26 -6.30
C ASP A 343 -11.31 13.24 -5.35
N PRO A 344 -10.57 14.23 -5.87
CA PRO A 344 -9.76 15.13 -5.04
C PRO A 344 -10.55 16.10 -4.16
N ASN A 345 -11.84 16.29 -4.45
CA ASN A 345 -12.69 17.22 -3.73
C ASN A 345 -13.58 16.52 -2.72
N THR A 346 -14.06 15.31 -3.04
CA THR A 346 -14.96 14.54 -2.17
C THR A 346 -14.23 13.45 -1.38
N GLY A 347 -13.02 13.06 -1.80
CA GLY A 347 -12.28 11.92 -1.23
C GLY A 347 -12.90 10.57 -1.57
N MET A 348 -13.85 10.53 -2.50
CA MET A 348 -14.58 9.33 -2.87
C MET A 348 -13.85 8.51 -3.93
N PRO A 349 -13.90 7.17 -3.87
CA PRO A 349 -13.44 6.35 -4.99
C PRO A 349 -14.20 6.73 -6.26
N LEU A 350 -13.48 6.94 -7.36
CA LEU A 350 -14.04 7.16 -8.70
C LEU A 350 -14.46 5.83 -9.36
N ASP A 351 -14.28 4.70 -8.66
CA ASP A 351 -14.70 3.38 -9.13
C ASP A 351 -16.23 3.33 -9.28
N ALA A 352 -16.69 3.14 -10.51
CA ALA A 352 -18.11 3.01 -10.85
C ALA A 352 -18.80 1.83 -10.14
N LYS A 353 -18.04 0.88 -9.58
CA LYS A 353 -18.53 -0.28 -8.85
C LYS A 353 -18.67 -0.04 -7.35
N ALA A 354 -18.25 1.12 -6.85
CA ALA A 354 -18.51 1.51 -5.47
C ALA A 354 -20.03 1.64 -5.25
N VAL A 355 -20.59 0.80 -4.39
CA VAL A 355 -22.01 0.88 -4.03
C VAL A 355 -22.20 2.03 -3.05
N THR A 356 -22.65 3.17 -3.56
CA THR A 356 -22.87 4.39 -2.78
C THR A 356 -24.34 4.62 -2.40
N ARG A 357 -25.27 3.88 -3.01
CA ARG A 357 -26.73 3.97 -2.81
C ARG A 357 -27.40 2.61 -3.03
N LEU A 358 -28.58 2.40 -2.45
CA LEU A 358 -29.38 1.18 -2.60
C LEU A 358 -30.45 1.28 -3.68
#